data_AF-A0A7X7I137-F1
#
_entry.id   AF-A0A7X7I137-F1
#
_cell.length_a   1.000
_cell.length_b   1.000
_cell.length_c   1.000
_cell.angle_alpha   90.00
_cell.angle_beta   90.00
_cell.angle_gamma   90.00
#
_symmetry.space_group_name_H-M   'P 1'
#
loop_
_entity.id
_entity.type
_entity.pdbx_description
1 polymer ?
#
loop_
_entity_poly.entity_id
_entity_poly.type
_entity_poly.pdbx_seq_one_letter_code
_entity_poly.pdbx_strand_id
1 'polypeptide(L)'
;MKTRLPFVILPQPTDSTCGPTCLHAIYNYHNDTISLDRVIREVRALDEGGTLAVFLGCHALQRGYKTTIYTYNLQVFDPTWFSDGLAVSDIAEKLTAQAKVKTDNKLRTATDGYLEFIENGGRLCFSDLNGALIRKYLRNGIPILTGLSSTYLHRCARENPLTCEEDPIGGCTAGHFVVLYGYNKEEKLADIAEPLFPNPLNRGQYYKVKIDRLICSILLGILTYDANLLIIEKDEELHGESDCCK
;
A
#
# COMPACT_ATOMS: atom_id res chain seq x y z
N MET A 1 22.25 9.26 -9.10
CA MET A 1 20.94 9.49 -9.76
C MET A 1 19.87 9.69 -8.71
N LYS A 2 19.15 10.80 -8.84
CA LYS A 2 18.09 11.25 -7.94
C LYS A 2 16.81 11.40 -8.75
N THR A 3 15.71 10.84 -8.25
CA THR A 3 14.38 10.93 -8.86
C THR A 3 13.43 11.42 -7.80
N ARG A 4 12.58 12.40 -8.11
CA ARG A 4 11.56 12.94 -7.21
C ARG A 4 10.38 13.39 -8.04
N LEU A 5 9.21 12.86 -7.73
CA LEU A 5 7.97 13.16 -8.42
C LEU A 5 7.33 14.42 -7.81
N PRO A 6 6.61 15.26 -8.58
CA PRO A 6 5.84 16.36 -8.05
C PRO A 6 4.58 15.82 -7.35
N PHE A 7 4.72 15.39 -6.09
CA PHE A 7 3.68 14.65 -5.37
C PHE A 7 3.10 15.45 -4.19
N VAL A 8 1.76 15.53 -4.12
CA VAL A 8 1.03 16.26 -3.07
C VAL A 8 0.16 15.30 -2.28
N ILE A 9 0.21 15.37 -0.94
CA ILE A 9 -0.61 14.56 -0.04
C ILE A 9 -1.30 15.44 0.99
N LEU A 10 -2.56 15.13 1.32
CA LEU A 10 -3.32 15.80 2.37
C LEU A 10 -3.09 15.10 3.72
N PRO A 11 -3.31 15.79 4.86
CA PRO A 11 -3.34 15.13 6.15
C PRO A 11 -4.54 14.19 6.24
N GLN A 12 -4.39 13.02 6.88
CA GLN A 12 -5.50 12.11 7.13
C GLN A 12 -6.49 12.73 8.14
N PRO A 13 -7.81 12.64 7.90
CA PRO A 13 -8.80 13.17 8.83
C PRO A 13 -8.92 12.39 10.15
N THR A 14 -8.59 11.10 10.16
CA THR A 14 -8.71 10.19 11.31
C THR A 14 -7.55 9.20 11.36
N ASP A 15 -7.33 8.51 12.48
CA ASP A 15 -6.25 7.52 12.62
C ASP A 15 -6.39 6.30 11.70
N SER A 16 -7.59 6.06 11.16
CA SER A 16 -7.91 4.94 10.26
C SER A 16 -7.93 5.28 8.77
N THR A 17 -7.67 6.55 8.38
CA THR A 17 -7.83 7.02 6.99
C THR A 17 -6.52 7.22 6.24
N CYS A 18 -5.40 6.70 6.75
CA CYS A 18 -4.09 6.78 6.08
C CYS A 18 -4.08 6.16 4.67
N GLY A 19 -4.67 4.97 4.50
CA GLY A 19 -4.77 4.27 3.22
C GLY A 19 -5.56 5.06 2.16
N PRO A 20 -6.83 5.43 2.42
CA PRO A 20 -7.62 6.28 1.53
C PRO A 20 -6.94 7.62 1.21
N THR A 21 -6.25 8.23 2.17
CA THR A 21 -5.53 9.49 1.95
C THR A 21 -4.33 9.32 1.01
N CYS A 22 -3.58 8.22 1.15
CA CYS A 22 -2.52 7.86 0.21
C CYS A 22 -3.09 7.59 -1.19
N LEU A 23 -4.19 6.85 -1.28
CA LEU A 23 -4.84 6.53 -2.55
C LEU A 23 -5.35 7.79 -3.28
N HIS A 24 -5.98 8.70 -2.55
CA HIS A 24 -6.39 9.99 -3.06
C HIS A 24 -5.20 10.82 -3.60
N ALA A 25 -4.06 10.81 -2.91
CA ALA A 25 -2.85 11.47 -3.39
C ALA A 25 -2.32 10.87 -4.72
N ILE A 26 -2.43 9.55 -4.89
CA ILE A 26 -2.11 8.87 -6.16
C ILE A 26 -3.07 9.31 -7.28
N TYR A 27 -4.37 9.39 -7.02
CA TYR A 27 -5.33 9.90 -8.01
C TYR A 27 -5.03 11.34 -8.41
N ASN A 28 -4.73 12.22 -7.45
CA ASN A 28 -4.33 13.59 -7.75
C ASN A 28 -3.05 13.67 -8.58
N TYR A 29 -2.06 12.81 -8.31
CA TYR A 29 -0.85 12.74 -9.14
C TYR A 29 -1.17 12.37 -10.59
N HIS A 30 -2.20 11.56 -10.80
CA HIS A 30 -2.72 11.18 -12.11
C HIS A 30 -3.73 12.19 -12.69
N ASN A 31 -3.95 13.34 -12.04
CA ASN A 31 -4.97 14.35 -12.40
C ASN A 31 -6.41 13.78 -12.43
N ASP A 32 -6.67 12.72 -11.67
CA ASP A 32 -7.98 12.13 -11.53
C ASP A 32 -8.72 12.76 -10.33
N THR A 33 -9.78 13.50 -10.65
CA THR A 33 -10.46 14.34 -9.68
C THR A 33 -11.48 13.53 -8.87
N ILE A 34 -11.21 13.37 -7.58
CA ILE A 34 -12.12 12.80 -6.59
C ILE A 34 -11.83 13.45 -5.23
N SER A 35 -12.86 13.72 -4.41
CA SER A 35 -12.62 14.27 -3.08
C SER A 35 -12.11 13.20 -2.11
N LEU A 36 -11.27 13.59 -1.16
CA LEU A 36 -10.77 12.69 -0.11
C LEU A 36 -11.93 12.02 0.65
N ASP A 37 -12.96 12.77 1.02
CA ASP A 37 -14.14 12.24 1.71
C ASP A 37 -14.86 11.15 0.89
N ARG A 38 -14.85 11.27 -0.44
CA ARG A 38 -15.45 10.25 -1.30
C ARG A 38 -14.60 8.99 -1.31
N VAL A 39 -13.28 9.10 -1.44
CA VAL A 39 -12.37 7.94 -1.36
C VAL A 39 -12.51 7.25 0.01
N ILE A 40 -12.58 8.00 1.10
CA ILE A 40 -12.76 7.45 2.46
C ILE A 40 -14.07 6.65 2.58
N ARG A 41 -15.16 7.13 1.97
CA ARG A 41 -16.45 6.42 2.00
C ARG A 41 -16.51 5.20 1.08
N GLU A 42 -15.83 5.25 -0.05
CA GLU A 42 -15.89 4.20 -1.08
C GLU A 42 -14.90 3.05 -0.82
N VAL A 43 -13.75 3.34 -0.19
CA VAL A 43 -12.78 2.29 0.20
C VAL A 43 -13.34 1.47 1.37
N ARG A 44 -13.37 0.14 1.19
CA ARG A 44 -13.77 -0.80 2.25
C ARG A 44 -12.86 -0.66 3.48
N ALA A 45 -13.48 -0.51 4.64
CA ALA A 45 -12.81 -0.51 5.94
C ALA A 45 -12.87 -1.89 6.60
N LEU A 46 -11.95 -2.15 7.53
CA LEU A 46 -12.01 -3.30 8.44
C LEU A 46 -12.87 -2.97 9.66
N ASP A 47 -13.42 -4.00 10.32
CA ASP A 47 -14.25 -3.84 11.51
C ASP A 47 -13.48 -3.19 12.67
N GLU A 48 -12.20 -3.55 12.82
CA GLU A 48 -11.28 -2.95 13.79
C GLU A 48 -10.72 -1.58 13.39
N GLY A 49 -11.15 -1.04 12.23
CA GLY A 49 -10.64 0.19 11.65
C GLY A 49 -9.46 -0.01 10.70
N GLY A 50 -9.20 1.02 9.90
CA GLY A 50 -8.20 0.98 8.83
C GLY A 50 -8.73 0.27 7.58
N THR A 51 -7.81 -0.13 6.70
CA THR A 51 -8.11 -0.81 5.43
C THR A 51 -6.95 -1.72 5.05
N LEU A 52 -7.07 -2.45 3.94
CA LEU A 52 -6.00 -3.28 3.38
C LEU A 52 -5.60 -2.75 2.00
N ALA A 53 -4.34 -2.96 1.62
CA ALA A 53 -3.84 -2.58 0.30
C ALA A 53 -4.67 -3.19 -0.84
N VAL A 54 -5.24 -4.37 -0.64
CA VAL A 54 -6.12 -5.00 -1.63
C VAL A 54 -7.42 -4.23 -1.85
N PHE A 55 -8.03 -3.66 -0.81
CA PHE A 55 -9.24 -2.83 -0.95
C PHE A 55 -8.94 -1.51 -1.65
N LEU A 56 -7.78 -0.91 -1.36
CA LEU A 56 -7.28 0.25 -2.10
C LEU A 56 -7.05 -0.10 -3.58
N GLY A 57 -6.51 -1.29 -3.85
CA GLY A 57 -6.33 -1.84 -5.19
C GLY A 57 -7.65 -2.04 -5.93
N CYS A 58 -8.65 -2.67 -5.31
CA CYS A 58 -9.99 -2.85 -5.89
C CYS A 58 -10.63 -1.51 -6.26
N HIS A 59 -10.56 -0.52 -5.36
CA HIS A 59 -11.07 0.81 -5.64
C HIS A 59 -10.37 1.46 -6.85
N ALA A 60 -9.04 1.28 -7.00
CA ALA A 60 -8.33 1.76 -8.18
C ALA A 60 -8.70 0.99 -9.46
N LEU A 61 -8.88 -0.34 -9.41
CA LEU A 61 -9.36 -1.14 -10.55
C LEU A 61 -10.74 -0.66 -11.03
N GLN A 62 -11.67 -0.43 -10.10
CA GLN A 62 -13.02 0.07 -10.41
C GLN A 62 -12.99 1.47 -11.07
N ARG A 63 -11.91 2.23 -10.89
CA ARG A 63 -11.67 3.52 -11.54
C ARG A 63 -10.90 3.42 -12.86
N GLY A 64 -10.65 2.20 -13.37
CA GLY A 64 -9.98 1.97 -14.64
C GLY A 64 -8.45 2.04 -14.57
N TYR A 65 -7.86 1.98 -13.38
CA TYR A 65 -6.41 1.86 -13.25
C TYR A 65 -5.96 0.42 -13.41
N LYS A 66 -4.73 0.25 -13.87
CA LYS A 66 -4.01 -1.02 -13.74
C LYS A 66 -3.35 -1.07 -12.37
N THR A 67 -3.61 -2.14 -11.63
CA THR A 67 -3.06 -2.31 -10.28
C THR A 67 -2.23 -3.58 -10.14
N THR A 68 -1.05 -3.45 -9.54
CA THR A 68 -0.21 -4.60 -9.18
C THR A 68 0.13 -4.55 -7.69
N ILE A 69 -0.09 -5.64 -6.98
CA ILE A 69 0.33 -5.80 -5.59
C ILE A 69 1.53 -6.75 -5.52
N TYR A 70 2.65 -6.24 -5.03
CA TYR A 70 3.73 -7.08 -4.53
C TYR A 70 3.43 -7.42 -3.07
N THR A 71 3.24 -8.69 -2.78
CA THR A 71 2.90 -9.13 -1.42
C THR A 71 4.09 -9.79 -0.72
N TYR A 72 4.23 -9.49 0.56
CA TYR A 72 5.17 -10.08 1.50
C TYR A 72 4.44 -10.63 2.74
N ASN A 73 3.10 -10.65 2.69
CA ASN A 73 2.28 -11.15 3.78
C ASN A 73 2.19 -12.69 3.72
N LEU A 74 3.11 -13.34 4.43
CA LEU A 74 3.20 -14.79 4.55
C LEU A 74 2.06 -15.43 5.37
N GLN A 75 1.22 -14.64 6.03
CA GLN A 75 0.03 -15.16 6.70
C GLN A 75 -1.06 -15.53 5.67
N VAL A 76 -1.15 -14.74 4.59
CA VAL A 76 -2.12 -14.92 3.50
C VAL A 76 -1.53 -15.78 2.38
N PHE A 77 -0.32 -15.44 1.91
CA PHE A 77 0.26 -16.05 0.73
C PHE A 77 1.42 -16.98 1.06
N ASP A 78 1.45 -18.13 0.38
CA ASP A 78 2.61 -19.00 0.38
C ASP A 78 3.49 -18.68 -0.84
N PRO A 79 4.82 -18.49 -0.68
CA PRO A 79 5.73 -18.19 -1.80
C PRO A 79 5.68 -19.23 -2.94
N THR A 80 5.37 -20.49 -2.64
CA THR A 80 5.24 -21.55 -3.64
C THR A 80 4.05 -21.35 -4.59
N TRP A 81 3.15 -20.42 -4.28
CA TRP A 81 2.03 -20.09 -5.16
C TRP A 81 2.43 -19.21 -6.34
N PHE A 82 3.67 -18.71 -6.35
CA PHE A 82 4.21 -17.82 -7.38
C PHE A 82 5.35 -18.47 -8.17
N SER A 83 5.53 -19.79 -8.06
CA SER A 83 6.50 -20.53 -8.87
C SER A 83 6.11 -20.53 -10.35
N ASP A 84 7.11 -20.59 -11.22
CA ASP A 84 6.94 -20.61 -12.69
C ASP A 84 5.86 -21.61 -13.13
N GLY A 85 4.86 -21.11 -13.87
CA GLY A 85 3.80 -21.92 -14.49
C GLY A 85 2.44 -21.92 -13.80
N LEU A 86 2.30 -21.33 -12.61
CA LEU A 86 0.97 -21.14 -11.99
C LEU A 86 0.25 -19.95 -12.62
N ALA A 87 -0.98 -20.19 -13.07
CA ALA A 87 -1.88 -19.13 -13.52
C ALA A 87 -2.43 -18.36 -12.32
N VAL A 88 -2.86 -17.11 -12.52
CA VAL A 88 -3.49 -16.30 -11.48
C VAL A 88 -4.76 -16.98 -10.93
N SER A 89 -5.47 -17.75 -11.77
CA SER A 89 -6.62 -18.59 -11.36
C SER A 89 -6.26 -19.57 -10.25
N ASP A 90 -5.05 -20.12 -10.28
CA ASP A 90 -4.60 -21.11 -9.30
C ASP A 90 -4.38 -20.47 -7.93
N ILE A 91 -4.03 -19.18 -7.89
CA ILE A 91 -3.91 -18.41 -6.64
C ILE A 91 -5.29 -18.19 -6.01
N ALA A 92 -6.30 -17.85 -6.82
CA ALA A 92 -7.68 -17.66 -6.33
C ALA A 92 -8.26 -18.96 -5.73
N GLU A 93 -8.02 -20.10 -6.36
CA GLU A 93 -8.42 -21.41 -5.83
C GLU A 93 -7.73 -21.71 -4.49
N LYS A 94 -6.43 -21.44 -4.39
CA LYS A 94 -5.65 -21.65 -3.16
C LYS A 94 -6.11 -20.72 -2.03
N LEU A 95 -6.41 -19.46 -2.32
CA LEU A 95 -7.00 -18.53 -1.36
C LEU A 95 -8.35 -19.04 -0.84
N THR A 96 -9.23 -19.49 -1.74
CA THR A 96 -10.53 -20.07 -1.40
C THR A 96 -10.39 -21.32 -0.53
N ALA A 97 -9.47 -22.22 -0.89
CA ALA A 97 -9.19 -23.42 -0.11
C ALA A 97 -8.62 -23.08 1.28
N GLN A 98 -7.72 -22.09 1.36
CA GLN A 98 -7.13 -21.63 2.60
C GLN A 98 -8.18 -21.04 3.55
N ALA A 99 -9.10 -20.21 3.04
CA ALA A 99 -10.16 -19.59 3.84
C ALA A 99 -11.14 -20.61 4.46
N LYS A 100 -11.32 -21.78 3.81
CA LYS A 100 -12.15 -22.88 4.34
C LYS A 100 -11.51 -23.58 5.54
N VAL A 101 -10.18 -23.65 5.60
CA VAL A 101 -9.46 -24.39 6.65
C VAL A 101 -8.92 -23.51 7.78
N LYS A 102 -8.62 -22.24 7.51
CA LYS A 102 -8.15 -21.28 8.53
C LYS A 102 -9.33 -20.61 9.23
N THR A 103 -9.14 -20.30 10.51
CA THR A 103 -10.16 -19.68 11.39
C THR A 103 -9.97 -18.19 11.61
N ASP A 104 -8.89 -17.60 11.09
CA ASP A 104 -8.62 -16.17 11.22
C ASP A 104 -9.60 -15.35 10.37
N ASN A 105 -10.41 -14.51 11.03
CA ASN A 105 -11.41 -13.65 10.39
C ASN A 105 -10.78 -12.56 9.51
N LYS A 106 -9.61 -12.04 9.90
CA LYS A 106 -8.89 -11.02 9.14
C LYS A 106 -8.31 -11.63 7.87
N LEU A 107 -7.84 -12.88 7.95
CA LEU A 107 -7.43 -13.65 6.79
C LEU A 107 -8.58 -13.86 5.81
N ARG A 108 -9.77 -14.26 6.28
CA ARG A 108 -10.94 -14.43 5.42
C ARG A 108 -11.36 -13.12 4.74
N THR A 109 -11.37 -12.03 5.50
CA THR A 109 -11.65 -10.68 4.98
C THR A 109 -10.64 -10.27 3.92
N ALA A 110 -9.35 -10.53 4.14
CA ALA A 110 -8.31 -10.29 3.15
C ALA A 110 -8.48 -11.20 1.92
N THR A 111 -8.81 -12.48 2.11
CA THR A 111 -9.10 -13.43 1.03
C THR A 111 -10.22 -12.91 0.13
N ASP A 112 -11.35 -12.47 0.69
CA ASP A 112 -12.47 -11.92 -0.09
C ASP A 112 -12.01 -10.74 -0.95
N GLY A 113 -11.22 -9.83 -0.38
CA GLY A 113 -10.64 -8.71 -1.12
C GLY A 113 -9.72 -9.15 -2.25
N TYR A 114 -8.87 -10.17 -2.03
CA TYR A 114 -7.97 -10.66 -3.07
C TYR A 114 -8.69 -11.43 -4.17
N LEU A 115 -9.78 -12.13 -3.86
CA LEU A 115 -10.62 -12.77 -4.87
C LEU A 115 -11.27 -11.72 -5.78
N GLU A 116 -11.87 -10.67 -5.20
CA GLU A 116 -12.41 -9.53 -5.95
C GLU A 116 -11.32 -8.82 -6.78
N PHE A 117 -10.14 -8.61 -6.20
CA PHE A 117 -9.02 -7.98 -6.89
C PHE A 117 -8.58 -8.77 -8.12
N ILE A 118 -8.46 -10.09 -7.99
CA ILE A 118 -8.10 -10.99 -9.09
C ILE A 118 -9.20 -10.99 -10.16
N GLU A 119 -10.46 -11.09 -9.76
CA GLU A 119 -11.62 -11.07 -10.67
C GLU A 119 -11.67 -9.78 -11.50
N ASN A 120 -11.35 -8.65 -10.88
CA ASN A 120 -11.28 -7.34 -11.54
C ASN A 120 -9.97 -7.10 -12.32
N GLY A 121 -9.15 -8.13 -12.55
CA GLY A 121 -7.94 -8.04 -13.39
C GLY A 121 -6.68 -7.54 -12.66
N GLY A 122 -6.73 -7.44 -11.34
CA GLY A 122 -5.59 -7.08 -10.51
C GLY A 122 -4.46 -8.11 -10.58
N ARG A 123 -3.21 -7.64 -10.59
CA ARG A 123 -2.02 -8.50 -10.69
C ARG A 123 -1.38 -8.71 -9.33
N LEU A 124 -1.18 -9.96 -8.94
CA LEU A 124 -0.40 -10.32 -7.75
C LEU A 124 1.01 -10.73 -8.16
N CYS A 125 2.01 -10.25 -7.41
CA CYS A 125 3.41 -10.53 -7.65
C CYS A 125 4.10 -10.89 -6.33
N PHE A 126 5.09 -11.78 -6.44
CA PHE A 126 5.98 -12.12 -5.34
C PHE A 126 7.42 -12.06 -5.86
N SER A 127 8.19 -11.12 -5.34
CA SER A 127 9.60 -10.94 -5.67
C SER A 127 10.30 -10.19 -4.56
N ASP A 128 11.55 -10.53 -4.26
CA ASP A 128 12.31 -9.92 -3.17
C ASP A 128 12.20 -8.39 -3.12
N LEU A 129 11.78 -7.88 -1.95
CA LEU A 129 11.74 -6.45 -1.70
C LEU A 129 13.16 -5.91 -1.64
N ASN A 130 13.54 -5.11 -2.64
CA ASN A 130 14.85 -4.49 -2.66
C ASN A 130 14.81 -3.08 -3.26
N GLY A 131 15.89 -2.33 -3.07
CA GLY A 131 15.98 -0.97 -3.60
C GLY A 131 15.91 -0.91 -5.13
N ALA A 132 16.21 -1.98 -5.87
CA ALA A 132 16.07 -1.99 -7.32
C ALA A 132 14.61 -2.01 -7.76
N LEU A 133 13.76 -2.79 -7.09
CA LEU A 133 12.32 -2.83 -7.33
C LEU A 133 11.68 -1.46 -7.07
N ILE A 134 11.97 -0.83 -5.92
CA ILE A 134 11.47 0.51 -5.59
C ILE A 134 11.95 1.54 -6.63
N ARG A 135 13.24 1.51 -7.00
CA ARG A 135 13.79 2.40 -8.02
C ARG A 135 13.14 2.23 -9.38
N LYS A 136 12.80 0.99 -9.78
CA LYS A 136 12.22 0.68 -11.10
C LYS A 136 10.96 1.52 -11.31
N TYR A 137 10.03 1.50 -10.36
CA TYR A 137 8.77 2.23 -10.47
C TYR A 137 8.97 3.75 -10.38
N LEU A 138 9.74 4.23 -9.41
CA LEU A 138 9.95 5.67 -9.23
C LEU A 138 10.62 6.33 -10.44
N ARG A 139 11.57 5.64 -11.09
CA ARG A 139 12.22 6.12 -12.32
C ARG A 139 11.26 6.26 -13.50
N ASN A 140 10.23 5.42 -13.52
CA ASN A 140 9.22 5.41 -14.57
C ASN A 140 8.07 6.39 -14.26
N GLY A 141 8.23 7.26 -13.27
CA GLY A 141 7.18 8.22 -12.91
C GLY A 141 6.03 7.62 -12.12
N ILE A 142 6.21 6.43 -11.54
CA ILE A 142 5.14 5.72 -10.83
C ILE A 142 5.39 5.81 -9.31
N PRO A 143 4.58 6.60 -8.57
CA PRO A 143 4.62 6.60 -7.11
C PRO A 143 4.15 5.25 -6.55
N ILE A 144 4.65 4.88 -5.37
CA ILE A 144 4.40 3.57 -4.77
C ILE A 144 3.62 3.76 -3.48
N LEU A 145 2.39 3.26 -3.40
CA LEU A 145 1.66 3.15 -2.15
C LEU A 145 2.15 1.89 -1.42
N THR A 146 2.45 1.98 -0.14
CA THR A 146 2.95 0.81 0.62
C THR A 146 2.43 0.80 2.03
N GLY A 147 2.01 -0.39 2.47
CA GLY A 147 1.74 -0.69 3.87
C GLY A 147 3.03 -1.09 4.60
N LEU A 148 3.23 -0.57 5.80
CA LEU A 148 4.44 -0.79 6.60
C LEU A 148 4.17 -0.72 8.11
N SER A 149 5.15 -1.10 8.92
CA SER A 149 5.09 -0.87 10.37
C SER A 149 5.51 0.56 10.71
N SER A 150 4.57 1.39 11.17
CA SER A 150 4.85 2.74 11.69
C SER A 150 5.63 2.68 12.99
N THR A 151 5.36 1.71 13.87
CA THR A 151 6.14 1.51 15.10
C THR A 151 7.64 1.39 14.80
N TYR A 152 8.00 0.55 13.82
CA TYR A 152 9.40 0.42 13.40
C TYR A 152 9.90 1.63 12.62
N LEU A 153 9.10 2.13 11.66
CA LEU A 153 9.50 3.26 10.82
C LEU A 153 9.79 4.49 11.67
N HIS A 154 8.95 4.80 12.65
CA HIS A 154 9.04 5.98 13.48
C HIS A 154 9.92 5.79 14.72
N ARG A 155 10.18 4.54 15.13
CA ARG A 155 10.80 4.21 16.44
C ARG A 155 9.99 4.79 17.60
N CYS A 156 8.67 4.67 17.53
CA CYS A 156 7.77 5.03 18.61
C CYS A 156 7.40 3.80 19.45
N ALA A 157 6.72 4.04 20.57
CA ALA A 157 6.15 2.98 21.37
C ALA A 157 5.10 2.20 20.58
N ARG A 158 4.75 1.01 21.09
CA ARG A 158 3.52 0.33 20.69
C ARG A 158 2.32 1.14 21.17
N GLU A 159 1.15 0.89 20.60
CA GLU A 159 -0.06 1.64 20.89
C GLU A 159 -1.10 0.75 21.54
N ASN A 160 -1.88 1.30 22.46
CA ASN A 160 -3.07 0.63 22.97
C ASN A 160 -4.10 0.54 21.83
N PRO A 161 -4.61 -0.66 21.49
CA PRO A 161 -5.49 -0.84 20.34
C PRO A 161 -6.86 -0.16 20.49
N LEU A 162 -7.25 0.26 21.70
CA LEU A 162 -8.52 0.94 21.95
C LEU A 162 -8.38 2.46 22.01
N THR A 163 -7.30 2.96 22.62
CA THR A 163 -7.11 4.41 22.84
C THR A 163 -6.11 5.06 21.88
N CYS A 164 -5.34 4.27 21.13
CA CYS A 164 -4.21 4.72 20.30
C CYS A 164 -3.12 5.46 21.10
N GLU A 165 -3.12 5.36 22.43
CA GLU A 165 -2.10 5.95 23.29
C GLU A 165 -0.84 5.08 23.34
N GLU A 166 0.32 5.71 23.56
CA GLU A 166 1.59 5.00 23.70
C GLU A 166 1.58 4.03 24.90
N ASP A 167 1.79 2.74 24.64
CA ASP A 167 1.98 1.70 25.63
C ASP A 167 3.15 0.78 25.21
N PRO A 168 4.38 1.05 25.69
CA PRO A 168 5.55 0.27 25.30
C PRO A 168 5.54 -1.17 25.84
N ILE A 169 4.68 -1.50 26.81
CA ILE A 169 4.65 -2.79 27.50
C ILE A 169 3.46 -3.65 27.03
N GLY A 170 2.24 -3.14 27.18
CA GLY A 170 0.99 -3.87 26.87
C GLY A 170 0.45 -3.62 25.46
N GLY A 171 0.95 -2.59 24.77
CA GLY A 171 0.44 -2.19 23.45
C GLY A 171 0.76 -3.16 22.32
N CYS A 172 0.17 -2.89 21.17
CA CYS A 172 0.39 -3.59 19.91
C CYS A 172 1.18 -2.72 18.92
N THR A 173 1.86 -3.35 17.96
CA THR A 173 2.51 -2.61 16.88
C THR A 173 1.45 -2.01 15.96
N ALA A 174 1.68 -0.78 15.50
CA ALA A 174 0.84 -0.10 14.54
C ALA A 174 1.35 -0.29 13.11
N GLY A 175 0.39 -0.44 12.20
CA GLY A 175 0.57 -0.45 10.76
C GLY A 175 0.24 0.91 10.18
N HIS A 176 0.73 1.20 8.97
CA HIS A 176 0.50 2.49 8.35
C HIS A 176 0.71 2.47 6.83
N PHE A 177 0.01 3.35 6.13
CA PHE A 177 0.19 3.57 4.70
C PHE A 177 0.91 4.87 4.42
N VAL A 178 1.90 4.80 3.53
CA VAL A 178 2.62 5.96 3.00
C VAL A 178 2.77 5.87 1.49
N VAL A 179 3.18 6.96 0.86
CA VAL A 179 3.56 6.98 -0.57
C VAL A 179 5.05 7.26 -0.72
N LEU A 180 5.74 6.40 -1.45
CA LEU A 180 7.09 6.67 -1.94
C LEU A 180 6.99 7.47 -3.23
N TYR A 181 7.62 8.64 -3.26
CA TYR A 181 7.55 9.55 -4.41
C TYR A 181 8.93 9.98 -4.91
N GLY A 182 10.00 9.44 -4.34
CA GLY A 182 11.36 9.78 -4.76
C GLY A 182 12.41 8.84 -4.18
N TYR A 183 13.58 8.85 -4.80
CA TYR A 183 14.71 8.02 -4.41
C TYR A 183 16.05 8.66 -4.83
N ASN A 184 17.03 8.60 -3.94
CA ASN A 184 18.43 8.96 -4.18
C ASN A 184 19.32 7.70 -4.10
N LYS A 185 19.94 7.32 -5.22
CA LYS A 185 20.83 6.14 -5.32
C LYS A 185 22.13 6.31 -4.55
N GLU A 186 22.72 7.49 -4.58
CA GLU A 186 24.02 7.75 -3.95
C GLU A 186 23.89 7.71 -2.42
N GLU A 187 22.86 8.38 -1.89
CA GLU A 187 22.62 8.44 -0.45
C GLU A 187 21.82 7.25 0.09
N LYS A 188 21.30 6.39 -0.80
CA LYS A 188 20.35 5.30 -0.50
C LYS A 188 19.15 5.78 0.32
N LEU A 189 18.57 6.91 -0.08
CA LEU A 189 17.39 7.50 0.58
C LEU A 189 16.15 7.34 -0.28
N ALA A 190 15.02 7.05 0.35
CA ALA A 190 13.69 7.14 -0.25
C ALA A 190 12.97 8.38 0.30
N ASP A 191 12.28 9.11 -0.57
CA ASP A 191 11.40 10.22 -0.19
C ASP A 191 9.99 9.68 0.11
N ILE A 192 9.50 9.96 1.31
CA ILE A 192 8.20 9.53 1.83
C ILE A 192 7.24 10.72 1.90
N ALA A 193 6.02 10.51 1.40
CA ALA A 193 4.86 11.36 1.59
C ALA A 193 3.92 10.67 2.60
N GLU A 194 3.61 11.38 3.67
CA GLU A 194 3.05 10.88 4.91
C GLU A 194 1.71 11.58 5.21
N PRO A 195 0.58 10.86 5.23
CA PRO A 195 -0.71 11.45 5.57
C PRO A 195 -0.85 11.81 7.07
N LEU A 196 -0.11 11.19 7.98
CA LEU A 196 -0.14 11.52 9.41
C LEU A 196 0.45 12.91 9.65
N PHE A 197 -0.28 13.80 10.35
CA PHE A 197 0.20 15.14 10.62
C PHE A 197 -0.25 15.66 12.01
N PRO A 198 0.67 16.16 12.85
CA PRO A 198 2.12 16.10 12.67
C PRO A 198 2.64 14.66 12.74
N ASN A 199 3.62 14.27 11.91
CA ASN A 199 4.17 12.91 12.01
C ASN A 199 5.29 12.83 13.07
N PRO A 200 5.52 11.64 13.67
CA PRO A 200 6.49 11.48 14.76
C PRO A 200 7.96 11.70 14.37
N LEU A 201 8.33 11.47 13.10
CA LEU A 201 9.71 11.61 12.62
C LEU A 201 10.06 13.03 12.19
N ASN A 202 9.09 13.77 11.69
CA ASN A 202 9.22 15.08 11.11
C ASN A 202 7.89 15.82 11.29
N ARG A 203 7.91 17.08 11.75
CA ARG A 203 6.67 17.87 11.93
C ARG A 203 5.95 18.20 10.60
N GLY A 204 6.33 17.62 9.48
CA GLY A 204 5.76 17.82 8.16
C GLY A 204 5.61 16.50 7.38
N GLN A 205 4.68 16.48 6.43
CA GLN A 205 4.26 15.29 5.66
C GLN A 205 5.33 14.72 4.71
N TYR A 206 6.50 15.33 4.62
CA TYR A 206 7.54 14.91 3.68
C TYR A 206 8.87 14.74 4.40
N TYR A 207 9.45 13.55 4.28
CA TYR A 207 10.75 13.25 4.86
C TYR A 207 11.48 12.17 4.05
N LYS A 208 12.73 11.91 4.45
CA LYS A 208 13.58 10.91 3.81
C LYS A 208 13.99 9.86 4.83
N VAL A 209 14.06 8.61 4.38
CA VAL A 209 14.59 7.50 5.18
C VAL A 209 15.60 6.69 4.40
N LYS A 210 16.51 6.03 5.11
CA LYS A 210 17.42 5.04 4.51
C LYS A 210 16.60 3.88 3.95
N ILE A 211 16.97 3.43 2.75
CA ILE A 211 16.27 2.37 2.03
C ILE A 211 16.17 1.08 2.86
N ASP A 212 17.22 0.75 3.63
CA ASP A 212 17.24 -0.46 4.46
C ASP A 212 16.19 -0.37 5.59
N ARG A 213 16.03 0.81 6.22
CA ARG A 213 14.99 1.04 7.23
C ARG A 213 13.59 0.93 6.62
N LEU A 214 13.40 1.48 5.41
CA LEU A 214 12.13 1.38 4.71
C LEU A 214 11.77 -0.07 4.37
N ILE A 215 12.72 -0.82 3.80
CA ILE A 215 12.52 -2.24 3.47
C ILE A 215 12.18 -3.05 4.73
N CYS A 216 12.93 -2.87 5.82
CA CYS A 216 12.62 -3.52 7.09
C CYS A 216 11.23 -3.13 7.61
N SER A 217 10.84 -1.87 7.50
CA SER A 217 9.53 -1.39 7.94
C SER A 217 8.38 -2.02 7.14
N ILE A 218 8.52 -2.12 5.81
CA ILE A 218 7.52 -2.77 4.95
C ILE A 218 7.41 -4.27 5.29
N LEU A 219 8.53 -4.98 5.43
CA LEU A 219 8.51 -6.41 5.76
C LEU A 219 7.94 -6.67 7.16
N LEU A 220 8.28 -5.83 8.14
CA LEU A 220 7.75 -5.94 9.51
C LEU A 220 6.27 -5.55 9.62
N GLY A 221 5.72 -4.86 8.63
CA GLY A 221 4.30 -4.56 8.59
C GLY A 221 3.40 -5.81 8.44
N ILE A 222 3.97 -6.99 8.21
CA ILE A 222 3.23 -8.27 8.27
C ILE A 222 2.49 -8.45 9.61
N LEU A 223 3.00 -7.85 10.70
CA LEU A 223 2.37 -7.87 12.01
C LEU A 223 0.96 -7.25 12.03
N THR A 224 0.64 -6.39 11.06
CA THR A 224 -0.65 -5.73 10.92
C THR A 224 -1.35 -6.05 9.60
N TYR A 225 -0.92 -7.13 8.92
CA TYR A 225 -1.30 -7.53 7.55
C TYR A 225 -0.75 -6.63 6.42
N ASP A 226 -0.01 -5.57 6.77
CA ASP A 226 0.50 -4.55 5.86
C ASP A 226 1.94 -4.83 5.46
N ALA A 227 2.16 -5.80 4.57
CA ALA A 227 3.48 -6.11 4.02
C ALA A 227 3.41 -6.16 2.50
N ASN A 228 3.36 -5.00 1.85
CA ASN A 228 3.11 -4.94 0.40
C ASN A 228 3.64 -3.66 -0.25
N LEU A 229 3.79 -3.73 -1.58
CA LEU A 229 3.79 -2.55 -2.45
C LEU A 229 2.53 -2.61 -3.33
N LEU A 230 1.76 -1.53 -3.35
CA LEU A 230 0.66 -1.33 -4.29
C LEU A 230 1.10 -0.33 -5.37
N ILE A 231 1.14 -0.82 -6.60
CA ILE A 231 1.47 -0.06 -7.79
C ILE A 231 0.17 0.25 -8.53
N ILE A 232 -0.06 1.52 -8.83
CA ILE A 232 -1.26 2.00 -9.52
C ILE A 232 -0.82 2.83 -10.73
N GLU A 233 -1.08 2.29 -11.91
CA GLU A 233 -0.68 2.84 -13.21
C GLU A 233 -1.94 3.23 -13.98
N LYS A 234 -1.88 4.32 -14.75
CA LYS A 234 -2.91 4.58 -15.76
C LYS A 234 -2.88 3.47 -16.79
N ASP A 235 -4.06 3.06 -17.26
CA ASP A 235 -4.14 2.21 -18.43
C ASP A 235 -3.94 3.07 -19.68
N GLU A 236 -2.81 2.86 -20.38
CA GLU A 236 -2.48 3.62 -21.59
C GLU A 236 -3.45 3.32 -22.74
N GLU A 237 -4.16 2.19 -22.72
CA GLU A 237 -5.13 1.81 -23.77
C GLU A 237 -6.49 2.52 -23.60
N LEU A 238 -6.89 2.88 -22.37
CA LEU A 238 -8.16 3.57 -22.09
C LEU A 238 -8.10 5.10 -22.21
N HIS A 239 -6.90 5.68 -22.20
CA HIS A 239 -6.68 7.13 -22.24
C HIS A 239 -6.05 7.64 -23.54
N GLY A 240 -5.94 6.78 -24.57
CA GLY A 240 -5.38 7.11 -25.88
C GLY A 240 -6.29 7.92 -26.82
N GLU A 241 -7.54 8.20 -26.46
CA GLU A 241 -8.47 8.99 -27.29
C GLU A 241 -8.92 10.29 -26.61
N SER A 242 -8.02 11.26 -26.45
CA SER A 242 -8.47 12.65 -26.20
C SER A 242 -7.54 13.78 -26.66
N ASP A 243 -6.41 13.51 -27.32
CA ASP A 243 -5.51 14.57 -27.83
C ASP A 243 -5.29 14.51 -29.36
N CYS A 244 -6.38 14.35 -30.11
CA CYS A 244 -6.40 14.64 -31.55
C CYS A 244 -7.53 15.61 -31.89
N CYS A 245 -7.42 16.84 -31.40
CA CYS A 245 -8.06 18.03 -31.99
C CYS A 245 -7.52 19.32 -31.34
N LYS A 246 -6.43 19.86 -31.89
CA LYS A 246 -6.31 21.23 -32.44
C LYS A 246 -4.86 21.56 -32.78
#